data_AF-A0A7C1L282-F1
#
_entry.id   AF-A0A7C1L282-F1
#
_cell.length_a   1.000
_cell.length_b   1.000
_cell.length_c   1.000
_cell.angle_alpha   90.00
_cell.angle_beta   90.00
_cell.angle_gamma   90.00
#
_symmetry.space_group_name_H-M   'P 1'
#
loop_
_entity.id
_entity.type
_entity.pdbx_description
1 polymer ?
#
loop_
_entity_poly.entity_id
_entity_poly.type
_entity_poly.pdbx_seq_one_letter_code
_entity_poly.pdbx_strand_id
1 'polypeptide(L)' 'MEFLSMVSAVDFLFKSINGSVSDITQIYTGMSLGSFTGIRIGLTFANTMCQVQGVGILGIPSLDLLAFDIRKCYKRPSPS' A
#
# COMPACT_ATOMS: atom_id res chain seq x y z
N MET A 1 12.83 14.16 -5.26
CA MET A 1 11.79 14.76 -4.39
C MET A 1 10.73 13.75 -3.96
N GLU A 2 10.20 12.93 -4.88
CA GLU A 2 9.17 11.89 -4.62
C GLU A 2 9.41 10.96 -3.41
N PHE A 3 10.66 10.56 -3.16
CA PHE A 3 10.94 9.67 -2.02
C PHE A 3 10.75 10.37 -0.66
N LEU A 4 11.21 11.63 -0.53
CA LEU A 4 11.06 12.37 0.72
C LEU A 4 9.58 12.66 1.03
N SER A 5 8.76 12.96 0.03
CA SER A 5 7.32 13.17 0.25
C SER A 5 6.65 11.91 0.77
N MET A 6 7.03 10.74 0.26
CA MET A 6 6.50 9.46 0.71
C MET A 6 6.93 9.14 2.16
N VAL A 7 8.21 9.32 2.50
CA VAL A 7 8.69 9.10 3.88
C VAL A 7 7.97 10.03 4.85
N SER A 8 7.81 11.31 4.51
CA SER A 8 7.07 12.27 5.34
C SER A 8 5.59 11.89 5.49
N ALA A 9 4.95 11.40 4.44
CA ALA A 9 3.56 10.95 4.50
C ALA A 9 3.40 9.73 5.42
N VAL A 10 4.34 8.78 5.36
CA VAL A 10 4.35 7.59 6.23
C VAL A 10 4.62 7.97 7.69
N ASP A 11 5.57 8.86 7.96
CA ASP A 11 5.85 9.37 9.30
C ASP A 11 4.65 10.12 9.91
N PHE A 12 3.98 10.94 9.10
CA PHE A 12 2.73 11.60 9.50
C PHE A 12 1.63 10.59 9.86
N LEU A 13 1.51 9.51 9.10
CA LEU A 13 0.56 8.42 9.36
C LEU A 13 0.85 7.73 10.70
N PHE A 14 2.11 7.35 10.96
CA PHE A 14 2.50 6.72 12.23
C PHE A 14 2.21 7.63 13.43
N LYS A 15 2.53 8.92 13.32
CA LYS A 15 2.19 9.92 14.35
C LYS A 15 0.68 10.04 14.56
N SER A 16 -0.11 9.99 13.49
CA SER A 16 -1.57 10.13 13.56
C SER A 16 -2.26 8.94 14.25
N ILE A 17 -1.71 7.74 14.09
CA ILE A 17 -2.25 6.52 14.71
C ILE A 17 -1.56 6.18 16.05
N ASN A 18 -0.62 7.02 16.49
CA ASN A 18 0.26 6.79 17.65
C ASN A 18 0.88 5.37 17.64
N GLY A 19 1.22 4.90 16.45
CA GLY A 19 1.75 3.55 16.20
C GLY A 19 3.22 3.60 15.81
N SER A 20 3.92 2.50 16.03
CA SER A 20 5.33 2.35 15.68
C SER A 20 5.50 1.50 14.43
N VAL A 21 6.63 1.67 13.75
CA VAL A 21 7.03 0.80 12.63
C VAL A 21 7.15 -0.67 13.11
N SER A 22 7.44 -0.90 14.39
CA SER A 22 7.48 -2.23 15.01
C SER A 22 6.13 -2.93 15.07
N ASP A 23 5.02 -2.19 14.91
CA ASP A 23 3.67 -2.76 14.98
C ASP A 23 3.20 -3.26 13.61
N ILE A 24 4.02 -3.08 12.56
CA ILE A 24 3.73 -3.55 11.21
C ILE A 24 3.87 -5.07 11.20
N THR A 25 2.76 -5.77 10.95
CA THR A 25 2.75 -7.23 10.80
C THR A 25 2.89 -7.67 9.34
N GLN A 26 2.41 -6.87 8.40
CA GLN A 26 2.41 -7.16 6.97
C GLN A 26 2.46 -5.88 6.15
N ILE A 27 3.14 -5.93 4.99
CA ILE A 27 3.24 -4.80 4.06
C ILE A 27 2.58 -5.20 2.74
N TYR A 28 1.63 -4.39 2.31
CA TYR A 28 0.90 -4.58 1.06
C TYR A 28 1.29 -3.49 0.06
N THR A 29 1.61 -3.89 -1.18
CA THR A 29 1.95 -2.95 -2.25
C THR A 29 1.00 -3.10 -3.42
N GLY A 30 0.45 -1.98 -3.92
CA GLY A 30 -0.33 -1.98 -5.14
C GLY A 30 0.59 -2.04 -6.37
N MET A 31 0.51 -3.13 -7.13
CA MET A 31 1.18 -3.25 -8.42
C MET A 31 0.35 -2.52 -9.49
N SER A 32 0.61 -1.22 -9.66
CA SER A 32 -0.01 -0.43 -10.72
C SER A 32 0.68 -0.64 -12.07
N LEU A 33 -0.03 -0.41 -13.18
CA LEU A 33 0.55 -0.41 -14.55
C LEU A 33 0.84 1.03 -15.04
N GLY A 34 0.67 2.04 -14.17
CA GLY A 34 0.49 3.45 -14.59
C GLY A 34 1.67 4.39 -14.34
N SER A 35 2.59 4.10 -13.40
CA SER A 35 3.78 4.94 -13.14
C SER A 35 5.00 4.08 -12.86
N PHE A 36 5.80 3.84 -13.90
CA PHE A 36 7.00 2.99 -13.85
C PHE A 36 7.97 3.41 -12.74
N THR A 37 8.11 4.71 -12.51
CA THR A 37 9.01 5.28 -11.50
C THR A 37 8.42 5.19 -10.09
N GLY A 38 7.15 5.54 -9.92
CA GLY A 38 6.47 5.49 -8.62
C GLY A 38 6.41 4.07 -8.04
N ILE A 39 6.18 3.07 -8.90
CA ILE A 39 6.17 1.66 -8.51
C ILE A 39 7.53 1.21 -7.99
N ARG A 40 8.62 1.55 -8.69
CA ARG A 40 9.97 1.13 -8.26
C ARG A 40 10.37 1.81 -6.95
N ILE A 41 10.06 3.09 -6.78
CA ILE A 41 10.34 3.81 -5.53
C ILE A 41 9.53 3.22 -4.37
N GLY A 42 8.23 3.00 -4.56
CA GLY A 42 7.35 2.42 -3.56
C GLY A 42 7.72 0.97 -3.21
N LEU A 43 8.04 0.15 -4.22
CA LEU A 43 8.46 -1.24 -4.01
C LEU A 43 9.82 -1.33 -3.31
N THR A 44 10.77 -0.45 -3.67
CA THR A 44 12.06 -0.38 -2.97
C THR A 44 11.86 -0.02 -1.51
N PHE A 45 11.01 0.97 -1.21
CA PHE A 45 10.71 1.33 0.17
C PHE A 45 10.00 0.20 0.94
N ALA A 46 9.01 -0.44 0.34
CA ALA A 46 8.30 -1.56 0.95
C ALA A 46 9.26 -2.74 1.24
N ASN A 47 10.16 -3.05 0.30
CA ASN A 47 11.21 -4.06 0.50
C ASN A 47 12.17 -3.68 1.63
N THR A 48 12.61 -2.41 1.70
CA THR A 48 13.48 -1.95 2.80
C THR A 48 12.79 -2.06 4.15
N MET A 49 11.50 -1.69 4.23
CA MET A 49 10.70 -1.84 5.45
C MET A 49 10.54 -3.32 5.84
N CYS A 50 10.27 -4.20 4.87
CA CYS A 50 10.20 -5.65 5.09
C CYS A 50 11.53 -6.20 5.62
N GLN A 51 12.66 -5.75 5.06
CA GLN A 51 13.99 -6.18 5.48
C GLN A 51 14.33 -5.72 6.91
N VAL A 52 13.90 -4.51 7.29
CA VAL A 52 14.11 -3.97 8.64
C VAL A 52 13.21 -4.65 9.67
N GLN A 53 11.95 -4.94 9.32
CA GLN A 53 10.96 -5.53 10.22
C GLN A 53 10.96 -7.07 10.23
N GLY A 54 11.56 -7.72 9.24
CA GLY A 54 11.49 -9.18 9.06
C GLY A 54 10.11 -9.68 8.62
N VAL A 55 9.27 -8.81 8.06
CA VAL A 55 7.90 -9.13 7.64
C VAL A 55 7.79 -9.36 6.13
N GLY A 56 6.79 -10.15 5.71
CA GLY A 56 6.55 -10.45 4.30
C GLY A 56 5.89 -9.29 3.54
N ILE A 57 6.16 -9.23 2.23
CA ILE A 57 5.56 -8.29 1.29
C ILE A 57 4.49 -9.00 0.43
N LEU A 58 3.30 -8.42 0.32
CA LEU A 58 2.25 -8.92 -0.58
C LEU A 58 1.95 -7.89 -1.68
N GLY A 59 2.07 -8.32 -2.93
CA GLY A 59 1.69 -7.51 -4.10
C GLY A 59 0.20 -7.68 -4.42
N ILE A 60 -0.57 -6.60 -4.30
CA ILE A 60 -1.98 -6.56 -4.73
C ILE A 60 -2.01 -6.03 -6.18
N PRO A 61 -2.50 -6.81 -7.16
CA PRO A 61 -2.65 -6.31 -8.52
C PRO A 61 -3.70 -5.19 -8.57
N SER A 62 -3.41 -4.09 -9.27
CA SER A 62 -4.34 -2.95 -9.33
C SER A 62 -5.70 -3.28 -9.97
N LEU A 63 -5.78 -4.31 -10.81
CA LEU A 63 -7.07 -4.78 -11.33
C LEU A 63 -7.96 -5.33 -10.20
N ASP A 64 -7.38 -5.99 -9.21
CA ASP A 64 -8.13 -6.47 -8.04
C ASP A 64 -8.57 -5.30 -7.16
N LEU A 65 -7.71 -4.28 -7.02
CA LEU A 65 -8.07 -3.04 -6.34
C LEU A 65 -9.23 -2.30 -7.05
N LEU A 66 -9.17 -2.21 -8.39
CA LEU A 66 -10.23 -1.61 -9.21
C LEU A 66 -11.52 -2.43 -9.17
N ALA A 67 -11.42 -3.77 -9.24
CA ALA A 67 -12.57 -4.65 -9.13
C ALA A 67 -13.21 -4.59 -7.73
N PHE A 68 -12.41 -4.38 -6.68
CA PHE A 68 -12.90 -4.17 -5.32
C PHE A 68 -13.65 -2.84 -5.20
N ASP A 69 -13.09 -1.75 -5.73
CA ASP A 69 -13.72 -0.43 -5.69
C ASP A 69 -15.03 -0.40 -6.51
N ILE A 70 -15.03 -1.03 -7.69
CA ILE A 70 -16.23 -1.26 -8.49
C ILE A 70 -17.23 -2.11 -7.70
N ARG A 71 -16.83 -3.19 -7.03
CA ARG A 71 -17.76 -3.98 -6.17
C ARG A 71 -18.32 -3.18 -5.01
N LYS A 72 -17.55 -2.24 -4.46
CA LYS A 72 -18.00 -1.37 -3.36
C LYS A 72 -19.05 -0.36 -3.84
N CYS A 73 -18.88 0.17 -5.05
CA CYS A 73 -19.83 1.08 -5.69
C CYS A 73 -21.02 0.34 -6.34
N TYR A 74 -20.77 -0.84 -6.89
CA TYR A 74 -21.73 -1.76 -7.47
C TYR A 74 -22.22 -2.73 -6.39
N LYS A 75 -23.13 -2.24 -5.53
CA LYS A 75 -23.98 -3.15 -4.76
C LYS A 75 -24.77 -3.98 -5.76
N ARG A 76 -24.48 -5.28 -5.85
CA ARG A 76 -25.34 -6.21 -6.58
C ARG A 76 -26.76 -6.04 -6.02
N PRO A 77 -27.77 -5.66 -6.83
CA PRO A 77 -29.13 -5.61 -6.33
C PRO A 77 -29.48 -6.99 -5.75
N SER A 78 -30.01 -6.99 -4.53
CA SER A 78 -30.47 -8.22 -3.88
C SER A 78 -31.49 -8.88 -4.82
N PRO A 79 -31.34 -10.18 -5.17
CA PRO A 79 -32.37 -10.87 -5.90
C PRO A 79 -33.61 -10.93 -4.98
N SER A 80 -34.72 -10.36 -5.46
CA SER A 80 -36.05 -10.47 -4.88
C SER A 80 -36.62 -11.88 -5.08
#